data_AF-A0A9Q5P029-F1
#
_entry.id   AF-A0A9Q5P029-F1
#
_cell.length_a   1.000
_cell.length_b   1.000
_cell.length_c   1.000
_cell.angle_alpha   90.00
_cell.angle_beta   90.00
_cell.angle_gamma   90.00
#
_symmetry.space_group_name_H-M   'P 1'
#
loop_
_entity.id
_entity.type
_entity.pdbx_description
1 polymer ?
#
loop_
_entity_poly.entity_id
_entity_poly.type
_entity_poly.pdbx_seq_one_letter_code
_entity_poly.pdbx_strand_id
1 'polypeptide(L)'
;MAIAQSSIWISIIFTVIYIVTIYFTNRKVPNAQYYLFIFISLIIIFVGIYNYVYLGKITPNNYDTLSMLTYIIGNITFIPYVAAYAYSIFKLLKGDATQKIPIIIVSLLLLVLLWWLWIVMFDGIFIGFV
;
A
#
# COMPACT_ATOMS: atom_id res chain seq x y z
N MET A 1 24.59 -0.82 -13.03
CA MET A 1 23.34 -0.52 -13.76
C MET A 1 22.52 -1.80 -13.94
N ALA A 2 22.10 -2.45 -12.85
CA ALA A 2 21.51 -3.80 -12.90
C ALA A 2 20.37 -4.07 -11.90
N ILE A 3 20.10 -3.15 -10.96
CA ILE A 3 19.10 -3.39 -9.89
C ILE A 3 17.74 -2.74 -10.25
N ALA A 4 17.69 -1.85 -11.25
CA ALA A 4 16.49 -1.13 -11.67
C ALA A 4 15.58 -1.88 -12.67
N GLN A 5 15.85 -3.15 -12.97
CA GLN A 5 14.96 -4.02 -13.75
C GLN A 5 14.28 -5.03 -12.82
N SER A 6 13.43 -4.54 -11.93
CA SER A 6 12.48 -5.38 -11.20
C SER A 6 11.61 -6.10 -12.23
N SER A 7 11.87 -7.39 -12.43
CA SER A 7 11.17 -8.27 -13.36
C SER A 7 9.65 -8.09 -13.26
N ILE A 8 8.95 -8.14 -14.41
CA ILE A 8 7.46 -8.12 -14.50
C ILE A 8 6.85 -9.01 -13.42
N TRP A 9 7.43 -10.19 -13.21
CA TRP A 9 7.01 -11.18 -12.23
C TRP A 9 7.02 -10.65 -10.79
N ILE A 10 8.03 -9.86 -10.40
CA ILE A 10 8.11 -9.27 -9.06
C ILE A 10 6.95 -8.30 -8.84
N SER A 11 6.68 -7.43 -9.82
CA SER A 11 5.56 -6.47 -9.74
C SER A 11 4.19 -7.16 -9.65
N ILE A 12 4.00 -8.25 -10.41
CA ILE A 12 2.76 -9.04 -10.40
C ILE A 12 2.60 -9.78 -9.07
N ILE A 13 3.64 -10.47 -8.60
CA ILE A 13 3.62 -11.20 -7.32
C ILE A 13 3.33 -10.23 -6.17
N PHE A 14 4.00 -9.08 -6.16
CA PHE A 14 3.74 -8.02 -5.18
C PHE A 14 2.28 -7.56 -5.22
N THR A 15 1.73 -7.32 -6.41
CA THR A 15 0.33 -6.92 -6.59
C THR A 15 -0.62 -7.96 -6.00
N VAL A 16 -0.40 -9.25 -6.29
CA VAL A 16 -1.23 -10.34 -5.77
C VAL A 16 -1.14 -10.42 -4.24
N ILE A 17 0.07 -10.43 -3.68
CA ILE A 17 0.29 -10.44 -2.23
C ILE A 17 -0.42 -9.26 -1.58
N TYR A 18 -0.36 -8.09 -2.21
CA TYR A 18 -0.94 -6.89 -1.68
C TYR A 18 -2.47 -6.92 -1.67
N ILE A 19 -3.10 -7.37 -2.77
CA ILE A 19 -4.55 -7.57 -2.85
C ILE A 19 -5.02 -8.56 -1.77
N VAL A 20 -4.29 -9.67 -1.59
CA VAL A 20 -4.56 -10.67 -0.55
C VAL A 20 -4.48 -10.05 0.85
N THR A 21 -3.45 -9.24 1.11
CA THR A 21 -3.25 -8.59 2.41
C THR A 21 -4.34 -7.56 2.70
N ILE A 22 -4.74 -6.77 1.69
CA ILE A 22 -5.87 -5.84 1.77
C ILE A 22 -7.16 -6.59 2.14
N TYR A 23 -7.43 -7.71 1.46
CA TYR A 23 -8.62 -8.53 1.72
C TYR A 23 -8.66 -9.03 3.17
N PHE A 24 -7.57 -9.63 3.67
CA PHE A 24 -7.53 -10.16 5.03
C PHE A 24 -7.63 -9.07 6.11
N THR A 25 -7.02 -7.91 5.86
CA THR A 25 -7.07 -6.75 6.78
C THR A 25 -8.48 -6.17 6.86
N ASN A 26 -9.22 -6.15 5.76
CA ASN A 26 -10.51 -5.48 5.65
C ASN A 26 -11.72 -6.40 5.78
N ARG A 27 -11.57 -7.73 5.83
CA ARG A 27 -12.71 -8.69 5.91
C ARG A 27 -13.68 -8.47 7.07
N LYS A 28 -13.26 -7.77 8.13
CA LYS A 28 -14.08 -7.46 9.32
C LYS A 28 -14.66 -6.05 9.30
N VAL A 29 -14.32 -5.23 8.30
CA VAL A 29 -14.81 -3.86 8.15
C VAL A 29 -16.13 -3.90 7.37
N PRO A 30 -17.23 -3.36 7.92
CA PRO A 30 -18.51 -3.29 7.23
C PRO A 30 -18.40 -2.55 5.90
N ASN A 31 -19.08 -3.05 4.86
CA ASN A 31 -19.12 -2.44 3.52
C ASN A 31 -17.75 -2.32 2.81
N ALA A 32 -16.70 -3.00 3.30
CA ALA A 32 -15.37 -2.87 2.72
C ALA A 32 -15.29 -3.28 1.25
N GLN A 33 -16.03 -4.33 0.88
CA GLN A 33 -16.11 -4.81 -0.50
C GLN A 33 -16.37 -3.71 -1.55
N TYR A 34 -17.16 -2.68 -1.21
CA TYR A 34 -17.54 -1.64 -2.18
C TYR A 34 -16.41 -0.66 -2.47
N TYR A 35 -15.65 -0.22 -1.45
CA TYR A 35 -14.53 0.69 -1.69
C TYR A 35 -13.25 -0.03 -2.09
N LEU A 36 -13.05 -1.28 -1.64
CA LEU A 36 -11.85 -2.05 -1.95
C LEU A 36 -11.66 -2.27 -3.44
N PHE A 37 -12.75 -2.42 -4.19
CA PHE A 37 -12.71 -2.54 -5.65
C PHE A 37 -11.97 -1.37 -6.30
N ILE A 38 -12.24 -0.13 -5.86
CA ILE A 38 -11.61 1.09 -6.40
C ILE A 38 -10.09 1.04 -6.20
N PHE A 39 -9.63 0.69 -4.99
CA PHE A 39 -8.21 0.62 -4.69
C PHE A 39 -7.52 -0.50 -5.49
N ILE A 40 -8.15 -1.67 -5.60
CA ILE A 40 -7.64 -2.78 -6.41
C ILE A 40 -7.51 -2.37 -7.88
N SER A 41 -8.52 -1.71 -8.45
CA SER A 41 -8.46 -1.20 -9.82
C SER A 41 -7.32 -0.21 -10.03
N LEU A 42 -7.10 0.73 -9.09
CA LEU A 42 -5.99 1.69 -9.15
C LEU A 42 -4.62 0.99 -9.19
N ILE A 43 -4.43 -0.03 -8.35
CA ILE A 43 -3.18 -0.81 -8.30
C ILE A 43 -2.96 -1.53 -9.64
N ILE A 44 -3.98 -2.20 -10.17
CA ILE A 44 -3.88 -2.93 -11.44
C ILE A 44 -3.53 -1.97 -12.59
N ILE A 45 -4.20 -0.81 -12.65
CA ILE A 45 -3.92 0.21 -13.67
C ILE A 45 -2.49 0.72 -13.54
N PHE A 46 -2.04 1.06 -12.33
CA PHE A 46 -0.69 1.54 -12.08
C PHE A 46 0.36 0.50 -12.50
N VAL A 47 0.18 -0.76 -12.10
CA VAL A 47 1.09 -1.86 -12.45
C VAL A 47 1.11 -2.11 -13.96
N GLY A 48 -0.03 -1.97 -14.64
CA GLY A 48 -0.11 -2.03 -16.10
C GLY A 48 0.70 -0.93 -16.77
N ILE A 49 0.52 0.33 -16.32
CA ILE A 49 1.28 1.49 -16.81
C ILE A 49 2.78 1.29 -16.55
N TYR A 50 3.15 0.88 -15.34
CA TYR A 50 4.53 0.61 -14.96
C TYR A 50 5.21 -0.39 -15.91
N ASN A 51 4.60 -1.57 -16.09
CA ASN A 51 5.17 -2.63 -16.92
C ASN A 51 5.21 -2.27 -18.40
N TYR A 52 4.23 -1.51 -18.91
CA TYR A 52 4.18 -1.15 -20.33
C TYR A 52 5.11 0.01 -20.70
N VAL A 53 5.11 1.06 -19.86
CA VAL A 53 5.76 2.34 -20.16
C VAL A 53 7.18 2.42 -19.58
N TYR A 54 7.38 1.95 -18.34
CA TYR A 54 8.58 2.28 -17.57
C TYR A 54 9.55 1.11 -17.41
N LEU A 55 9.07 -0.13 -17.39
CA LEU A 55 9.94 -1.28 -17.18
C LEU A 55 11.04 -1.40 -18.23
N GLY A 56 12.31 -1.39 -17.78
CA GLY A 56 13.48 -1.44 -18.64
C GLY A 56 13.69 -0.20 -19.52
N LYS A 57 12.88 0.85 -19.34
CA LYS A 57 12.87 2.10 -20.11
C LYS A 57 12.97 3.34 -19.20
N ILE A 58 13.44 3.15 -17.96
CA ILE A 58 13.64 4.26 -17.00
C ILE A 58 14.83 5.10 -17.47
N THR A 59 14.61 6.39 -17.61
CA THR A 59 15.58 7.42 -18.02
C THR A 59 15.48 8.59 -17.04
N PRO A 60 16.49 9.46 -16.91
CA PRO A 60 16.42 10.62 -16.02
C PRO A 60 15.17 11.49 -16.24
N ASN A 61 14.73 11.65 -17.50
CA ASN A 61 13.58 12.49 -17.86
C ASN A 61 12.22 11.91 -17.40
N ASN A 62 12.09 10.58 -17.30
CA ASN A 62 10.85 9.94 -16.88
C ASN A 62 10.91 9.39 -15.44
N TYR A 63 12.10 9.39 -14.83
CA TYR A 63 12.34 8.97 -13.46
C TYR A 63 11.57 9.82 -12.46
N ASP A 64 11.67 11.16 -12.55
CA ASP A 64 10.98 12.06 -11.61
C ASP A 64 9.46 11.89 -11.69
N THR A 65 8.93 11.72 -12.90
CA THR A 65 7.50 11.47 -13.11
C THR A 65 7.07 10.13 -12.52
N LEU A 66 7.84 9.05 -12.77
CA LEU A 66 7.57 7.74 -12.20
C LEU A 66 7.67 7.76 -10.67
N SER A 67 8.66 8.44 -10.12
CA SER A 67 8.87 8.58 -8.68
C SER A 67 7.70 9.28 -8.01
N MET A 68 7.26 10.41 -8.57
CA MET A 68 6.08 11.12 -8.10
C MET A 68 4.81 10.25 -8.17
N LEU A 69 4.59 9.55 -9.29
CA LEU A 69 3.44 8.65 -9.44
C LEU A 69 3.47 7.51 -8.43
N THR A 70 4.63 6.89 -8.24
CA THR A 70 4.83 5.77 -7.32
C THR A 70 4.55 6.21 -5.88
N TYR A 71 5.04 7.38 -5.47
CA TYR A 71 4.75 7.95 -4.16
C TYR A 71 3.26 8.24 -3.95
N ILE A 72 2.59 8.87 -4.93
CA ILE A 72 1.17 9.19 -4.85
C ILE A 72 0.34 7.91 -4.75
N ILE A 73 0.58 6.95 -5.65
CA ILE A 73 -0.14 5.68 -5.66
C ILE A 73 0.13 4.90 -4.38
N GLY A 74 1.39 4.80 -3.93
CA GLY A 74 1.75 4.12 -2.68
C GLY A 74 0.99 4.66 -1.48
N ASN A 75 0.80 5.99 -1.38
CA ASN A 75 -0.01 6.59 -0.31
C ASN A 75 -1.50 6.29 -0.46
N ILE A 76 -2.07 6.44 -1.66
CA ILE A 76 -3.49 6.15 -1.92
C ILE A 76 -3.80 4.69 -1.60
N THR A 77 -2.94 3.77 -2.02
CA THR A 77 -3.17 2.35 -1.82
C THR A 77 -3.06 1.93 -0.36
N PHE A 78 -2.43 2.73 0.50
CA PHE A 78 -2.37 2.47 1.94
C PHE A 78 -3.71 2.74 2.69
N ILE A 79 -4.63 3.51 2.10
CA ILE A 79 -5.91 3.90 2.74
C ILE A 79 -6.74 2.70 3.26
N PRO A 80 -6.88 1.57 2.54
CA PRO A 80 -7.55 0.37 3.05
C PRO A 80 -6.97 -0.17 4.37
N TYR A 81 -5.69 0.06 4.67
CA TYR A 81 -5.11 -0.32 5.97
C TYR A 81 -5.56 0.63 7.07
N VAL A 82 -5.57 1.93 6.78
CA VAL A 82 -6.04 2.97 7.71
C VAL A 82 -7.50 2.73 8.10
N ALA A 83 -8.37 2.38 7.15
CA ALA A 83 -9.78 2.13 7.40
C ALA A 83 -10.01 1.00 8.43
N ALA A 84 -9.28 -0.11 8.30
CA ALA A 84 -9.38 -1.24 9.23
C ALA A 84 -8.88 -0.90 10.64
N TYR A 85 -7.79 -0.14 10.75
CA TYR A 85 -7.27 0.36 12.02
C TYR A 85 -8.25 1.35 12.68
N ALA A 86 -8.78 2.31 11.91
CA ALA A 86 -9.77 3.26 12.40
C ALA A 86 -11.02 2.56 12.92
N TYR A 87 -11.53 1.57 12.18
CA TYR A 87 -12.66 0.74 12.62
C TYR A 87 -12.36 -0.01 13.93
N SER A 88 -11.16 -0.59 14.05
CA SER A 88 -10.74 -1.32 15.25
C SER A 88 -10.62 -0.39 16.47
N ILE A 89 -10.05 0.80 16.29
CA ILE A 89 -9.96 1.84 17.32
C ILE A 89 -11.36 2.29 17.76
N PHE A 90 -12.26 2.58 16.82
CA PHE A 90 -13.62 2.99 17.13
C PHE A 90 -14.39 1.92 17.92
N LYS A 91 -14.22 0.64 17.55
CA LYS A 91 -14.80 -0.48 18.29
C LYS A 91 -14.24 -0.59 19.71
N LEU A 92 -12.94 -0.38 19.89
CA LEU A 92 -12.26 -0.40 21.19
C LEU A 92 -12.76 0.72 22.12
N LEU A 93 -12.93 1.93 21.57
CA LEU A 93 -13.45 3.09 22.30
C LEU A 93 -14.86 2.83 22.87
N LYS A 94 -15.70 2.09 22.14
CA LYS A 94 -17.05 1.70 22.57
C LYS A 94 -17.11 0.56 23.59
N GLY A 95 -16.06 -0.26 23.73
CA GLY A 95 -16.03 -1.36 24.71
C GLY A 95 -15.77 -0.86 26.13
N ASP A 96 -15.61 -1.74 27.12
CA ASP A 96 -15.27 -1.40 28.53
C ASP A 96 -13.86 -1.83 28.95
N ALA A 97 -12.92 -1.86 28.01
CA ALA A 97 -11.53 -2.21 28.33
C ALA A 97 -10.85 -1.13 29.19
N THR A 98 -10.17 -1.54 30.28
CA THR A 98 -9.43 -0.62 31.16
C THR A 98 -8.15 -0.08 30.52
N GLN A 99 -7.62 -0.77 29.50
CA GLN A 99 -6.36 -0.41 28.81
C GLN A 99 -6.56 0.19 27.40
N LYS A 100 -7.70 0.84 27.12
CA LYS A 100 -8.00 1.39 25.78
C LYS A 100 -6.94 2.34 25.24
N ILE A 101 -6.49 3.30 26.06
CA ILE A 101 -5.58 4.36 25.62
C ILE A 101 -4.20 3.80 25.20
N PRO A 102 -3.52 2.97 26.01
CA PRO A 102 -2.28 2.32 25.58
C PRO A 102 -2.43 1.52 24.29
N ILE A 103 -3.51 0.75 24.14
CA ILE A 103 -3.78 -0.07 22.94
C ILE A 103 -3.92 0.82 21.70
N ILE A 104 -4.62 1.95 21.80
CA ILE A 104 -4.78 2.91 20.70
C ILE A 104 -3.44 3.51 20.30
N ILE A 105 -2.63 3.97 21.26
CA ILE A 105 -1.30 4.55 20.99
C ILE A 105 -0.42 3.53 20.27
N VAL A 106 -0.34 2.30 20.78
CA VAL A 106 0.45 1.23 20.14
C VAL A 106 -0.08 0.92 18.74
N SER A 107 -1.40 0.90 18.55
CA SER A 107 -2.01 0.67 17.23
C SER A 107 -1.68 1.76 16.23
N LEU A 108 -1.65 3.03 16.65
CA LEU A 108 -1.27 4.17 15.81
C LEU A 108 0.22 4.12 15.45
N LEU A 109 1.10 3.81 16.41
CA LEU A 109 2.53 3.64 16.15
C LEU A 109 2.78 2.50 15.16
N LEU A 110 2.08 1.37 15.32
CA LEU A 110 2.14 0.26 14.37
C LEU A 110 1.64 0.67 12.98
N LEU A 111 0.57 1.47 12.88
CA LEU A 111 0.07 1.95 11.60
C LEU A 111 1.08 2.86 10.89
N VAL A 112 1.73 3.77 11.61
CA VAL A 112 2.79 4.64 11.05
C VAL A 112 3.99 3.81 10.60
N LEU A 113 4.41 2.83 11.40
CA LEU A 113 5.50 1.93 11.03
C LEU A 113 5.17 1.12 9.77
N LEU A 114 3.94 0.60 9.67
CA LEU A 114 3.45 -0.11 8.49
C LEU A 114 3.38 0.80 7.27
N TRP A 115 2.97 2.06 7.41
CA TRP A 115 2.98 3.03 6.33
C TRP A 115 4.39 3.30 5.82
N TRP A 116 5.34 3.51 6.72
CA TRP A 116 6.74 3.74 6.34
C TRP A 116 7.34 2.53 5.62
N LEU A 117 7.16 1.32 6.19
CA LEU A 117 7.59 0.08 5.54
C LEU A 117 6.92 -0.11 4.18
N TRP A 118 5.64 0.25 4.06
CA TRP A 118 4.90 0.17 2.81
C TRP A 118 5.49 1.08 1.73
N ILE A 119 5.76 2.35 2.03
CA ILE A 119 6.37 3.29 1.08
C ILE A 119 7.76 2.79 0.65
N VAL A 120 8.60 2.38 1.61
CA VAL A 120 9.95 1.85 1.30
C VAL A 120 9.88 0.62 0.40
N MET A 121 8.97 -0.33 0.69
CA MET A 121 8.79 -1.51 -0.16
C MET A 121 8.24 -1.16 -1.54
N PHE A 122 7.26 -0.26 -1.62
CA PHE A 122 6.63 0.14 -2.87
C PHE A 122 7.63 0.85 -3.78
N ASP A 123 8.33 1.87 -3.27
CA ASP A 123 9.37 2.59 -4.00
C ASP A 123 10.52 1.65 -4.40
N GLY A 124 10.97 0.78 -3.49
CA GLY A 124 12.03 -0.19 -3.76
C GLY A 124 11.67 -1.19 -4.88
N ILE A 125 10.38 -1.55 -5.03
CA ILE A 125 9.92 -2.47 -6.07
C ILE A 125 9.79 -1.78 -7.43
N PHE A 126 9.27 -0.55 -7.48
CA PHE A 126 8.94 0.11 -8.75
C PHE A 126 10.04 1.04 -9.26
N ILE A 127 10.75 1.74 -8.38
CA ILE A 127 11.81 2.69 -8.74
C ILE A 127 13.19 2.04 -8.58
N GLY A 128 13.31 1.10 -7.65
CA GLY A 128 14.60 0.55 -7.19
C GLY A 128 15.17 1.39 -6.05
N PHE A 129 15.94 0.76 -5.17
CA PHE A 129 16.74 1.50 -4.19
C PHE A 129 17.79 2.33 -4.95
N VAL A 130 17.73 3.66 -4.84
CA VAL A 130 18.88 4.53 -5.12
C VAL A 130 19.87 4.41 -3.98
#